data_AF-A0A3N5TMC8-F1
#
_entry.id   AF-A0A3N5TMC8-F1
#
_cell.length_a   1.000
_cell.length_b   1.000
_cell.length_c   1.000
_cell.angle_alpha   90.00
_cell.angle_beta   90.00
_cell.angle_gamma   90.00
#
_symmetry.space_group_name_H-M   'P 1'
#
loop_
_entity.id
_entity.type
_entity.pdbx_description
1 polymer ?
#
loop_
_entity_poly.entity_id
_entity_poly.type
_entity_poly.pdbx_seq_one_letter_code
_entity_poly.pdbx_strand_id
1 'polypeptide(L)' 'YFQTMYILSGRLSVVAHRSETDEKVEEKIMGPGDFVFVPSMEPHSMRNLSNAEDATFLCCIANVYEDDSI' A
#
# COMPACT_ATOMS: atom_id res chain seq x y z
N TYR A 1 -6.83 1.85 10.72
CA TYR A 1 -6.12 0.56 10.61
C TYR A 1 -4.72 0.85 10.10
N PHE A 2 -3.69 0.10 10.51
CA PHE A 2 -2.40 0.14 9.82
C PHE A 2 -2.37 -0.93 8.74
N GLN A 3 -1.77 -0.63 7.60
CA GLN A 3 -1.62 -1.60 6.52
C GLN A 3 -0.14 -1.76 6.15
N THR A 4 0.32 -3.00 6.06
CA THR A 4 1.62 -3.32 5.48
C THR A 4 1.42 -4.25 4.30
N MET A 5 2.08 -3.94 3.18
CA MET A 5 2.07 -4.74 1.97
C MET A 5 3.46 -5.28 1.71
N TYR A 6 3.61 -6.59 1.55
CA TYR A 6 4.88 -7.22 1.18
C TYR A 6 4.75 -7.84 -0.21
N ILE A 7 5.64 -7.48 -1.13
CA ILE A 7 5.54 -7.91 -2.52
C ILE A 7 6.17 -9.30 -2.68
N LEU A 8 5.35 -10.26 -3.13
CA LEU A 8 5.76 -11.64 -3.38
C LEU A 8 6.28 -11.82 -4.81
N SER A 9 5.62 -11.19 -5.79
CA SER A 9 5.98 -11.29 -7.21
C SER A 9 5.52 -10.06 -8.01
N GLY A 10 6.10 -9.89 -9.20
CA GLY A 10 5.77 -8.79 -10.13
C GLY A 10 6.44 -7.46 -9.78
N ARG A 11 6.04 -6.40 -10.49
CA ARG A 11 6.46 -5.01 -10.22
C ARG A 11 5.24 -4.10 -10.12
N LEU A 12 5.17 -3.36 -9.03
CA LEU A 12 4.04 -2.49 -8.69
C LEU A 12 4.53 -1.04 -8.59
N SER A 13 3.76 -0.11 -9.14
CA SER A 13 3.82 1.30 -8.75
C SER A 13 2.86 1.49 -7.58
N VAL A 14 3.37 2.02 -6.47
CA VAL A 14 2.60 2.36 -5.28
C VAL A 14 2.66 3.85 -5.07
N VAL A 15 1.50 4.48 -4.97
CA VAL A 15 1.38 5.95 -4.92
C VAL A 15 0.66 6.35 -3.63
N ALA A 16 1.25 7.29 -2.90
CA ALA A 16 0.60 7.98 -1.79
C ALA A 16 -0.11 9.24 -2.31
N HIS A 17 -1.32 9.49 -1.80
CA HIS A 17 -2.16 10.61 -2.23
C HIS A 17 -2.41 11.59 -1.09
N ARG A 18 -2.71 12.84 -1.42
CA ARG A 18 -3.21 13.82 -0.45
C ARG A 18 -4.71 13.59 -0.22
N SER A 19 -5.11 13.42 1.04
CA SER A 19 -6.49 13.09 1.40
C SER A 19 -7.56 14.08 0.92
N GLU A 20 -7.24 15.37 0.81
CA GLU A 20 -8.21 16.40 0.43
C GLU A 20 -8.36 16.56 -1.09
N THR A 21 -7.29 16.32 -1.86
CA THR A 21 -7.22 16.68 -3.29
C THR A 21 -7.00 15.49 -4.22
N ASP A 22 -6.71 14.31 -3.67
CA ASP A 22 -6.29 13.10 -4.40
C ASP A 22 -5.01 13.29 -5.24
N GLU A 23 -4.28 14.38 -5.04
CA GLU A 23 -3.02 14.63 -5.73
C GLU A 23 -1.95 13.65 -5.29
N LYS A 24 -1.15 13.17 -6.25
CA LYS A 24 -0.01 12.29 -5.97
C LYS A 24 1.04 13.04 -5.15
N VAL A 25 1.42 12.48 -4.01
CA VAL A 25 2.47 13.00 -3.13
C VAL A 25 3.79 12.30 -3.39
N GLU A 26 3.76 10.98 -3.51
CA GLU A 26 4.93 10.14 -3.71
C GLU A 26 4.56 8.93 -4.55
N GLU A 27 5.47 8.50 -5.43
CA GLU A 27 5.35 7.24 -6.19
C GLU A 27 6.63 6.42 -5.99
N LYS A 28 6.47 5.14 -5.63
CA LYS A 28 7.55 4.18 -5.46
C LYS A 28 7.31 2.96 -6.34
N ILE A 29 8.38 2.46 -6.95
CA ILE A 29 8.34 1.20 -7.70
C ILE A 29 8.83 0.07 -6.80
N MET A 30 7.94 -0.89 -6.55
CA MET A 30 8.16 -2.00 -5.63
C MET A 30 8.29 -3.31 -6.42
N GLY A 31 9.23 -4.16 -6.01
CA GLY A 31 9.45 -5.50 -6.54
C GLY A 31 9.49 -6.56 -5.43
N PRO A 32 9.75 -7.83 -5.79
CA PRO A 32 9.74 -8.93 -4.83
C PRO A 32 10.75 -8.71 -3.70
N GLY A 33 10.31 -8.85 -2.45
CA GLY A 33 11.13 -8.58 -1.26
C GLY A 33 10.95 -7.19 -0.66
N ASP A 34 10.36 -6.25 -1.40
CA ASP A 34 10.06 -4.93 -0.89
C ASP A 34 8.78 -4.94 -0.03
N PHE A 35 8.68 -3.98 0.90
CA PHE A 35 7.47 -3.74 1.67
C PHE A 35 7.07 -2.27 1.68
N VAL A 36 5.76 -2.03 1.76
CA VAL A 36 5.16 -0.71 1.95
C VAL A 36 4.44 -0.70 3.28
N PHE A 37 4.74 0.29 4.11
CA PHE A 37 3.93 0.62 5.28
C PHE A 37 3.03 1.80 4.95
N VAL A 38 1.73 1.63 5.13
CA VAL A 38 0.71 2.66 4.96
C VAL A 38 0.21 3.06 6.37
N PRO A 39 0.44 4.32 6.79
CA PRO A 39 -0.09 4.83 8.04
C PRO A 39 -1.63 4.81 8.06
N SER A 40 -2.21 4.95 9.26
CA SER A 40 -3.64 4.77 9.41
C SER A 40 -4.46 5.79 8.63
N MET A 41 -5.42 5.29 7.85
CA MET A 41 -6.35 6.09 7.03
C MET A 41 -5.69 6.89 5.89
N GLU A 42 -4.43 6.61 5.53
CA GLU A 42 -3.76 7.31 4.43
C GLU A 42 -4.16 6.73 3.05
N PRO A 43 -4.63 7.57 2.11
CA PRO A 43 -5.03 7.13 0.79
C PRO A 43 -3.83 6.74 -0.06
N HIS A 44 -3.94 5.59 -0.71
CA HIS A 44 -2.90 5.05 -1.56
C HIS A 44 -3.51 4.26 -2.72
N SER A 45 -2.79 4.20 -3.82
CA SER A 45 -3.15 3.38 -4.99
C SER A 45 -2.01 2.47 -5.40
N MET A 46 -2.35 1.38 -6.09
CA MET A 46 -1.37 0.44 -6.63
C MET A 46 -1.70 0.10 -8.08
N ARG A 47 -0.66 0.00 -8.89
CA ARG A 47 -0.76 -0.39 -10.30
C ARG A 47 0.28 -1.43 -10.65
N ASN A 48 -0.17 -2.55 -11.20
CA ASN A 48 0.73 -3.51 -11.86
C ASN A 48 1.36 -2.85 -13.09
N LEU A 49 2.69 -2.87 -13.17
CA LEU A 49 3.42 -2.28 -14.29
C LEU A 49 3.56 -3.24 -15.47
N SER A 50 3.22 -4.51 -15.28
CA SER A 50 3.20 -5.50 -16.35
C SER A 50 1.81 -5.60 -16.98
N ASN A 51 1.79 -5.76 -18.30
CA ASN A 51 0.59 -6.08 -19.07
C ASN A 51 0.46 -7.59 -19.36
N ALA A 52 1.47 -8.39 -18.98
CA ALA A 52 1.56 -9.81 -19.33
C ALA A 52 1.74 -10.73 -18.11
N GLU A 53 2.20 -10.19 -16.98
CA GLU A 53 2.50 -10.96 -15.78
C GLU A 53 1.71 -10.41 -14.58
N ASP A 54 1.20 -11.31 -13.76
CA ASP A 54 0.52 -10.93 -12.52
C ASP A 54 1.52 -10.46 -11.46
N ALA A 55 1.03 -9.57 -10.58
CA ALA A 55 1.74 -9.18 -9.37
C ALA A 55 0.99 -9.71 -8.15
N THR A 56 1.73 -10.28 -7.20
CA THR A 56 1.16 -10.82 -5.96
C THR A 56 1.79 -10.14 -4.76
N PHE A 57 0.99 -9.79 -3.76
CA PHE A 57 1.45 -9.21 -2.51
C PHE A 57 0.62 -9.73 -1.33
N LEU A 58 1.22 -9.73 -0.15
CA LEU A 58 0.52 -9.97 1.11
C LEU A 58 0.05 -8.64 1.67
N CYS A 59 -1.24 -8.51 1.93
CA CYS A 59 -1.83 -7.35 2.59
C CYS A 59 -2.15 -7.70 4.04
N CYS A 60 -1.41 -7.11 4.98
CA CYS A 60 -1.62 -7.28 6.41
C CYS A 60 -2.28 -6.01 6.96
N ILE A 61 -3.53 -6.12 7.39
CA ILE A 61 -4.29 -5.00 7.96
C ILE A 61 -4.48 -5.24 9.45
N ALA A 62 -3.89 -4.36 10.26
CA ALA A 62 -4.09 -4.36 11.70
C ALA A 62 -5.12 -3.27 12.06
N ASN A 63 -6.24 -3.68 12.66
CA ASN A 63 -7.17 -2.72 13.23
C ASN A 63 -6.50 -2.00 14.40
N VAL A 64 -6.67 -0.68 14.42
CA VAL A 64 -6.31 0.13 15.58
C VAL A 64 -7.58 0.26 16.37
N TYR A 65 -7.62 -0.35 17.55
CA TYR A 65 -8.67 -0.11 18.53
C TYR A 65 -8.24 1.12 19.32
N GLU A 66 -9.12 2.12 19.43
CA GLU A 66 -8.92 3.21 20.39
C GLU A 66 -9.03 2.61 21.80
N ASP A 67 -8.16 3.02 22.72
CA ASP A 67 -7.99 2.47 24.08
C ASP A 67 -9.23 2.65 25.00
N ASP A 68 -10.38 3.09 24.48
CA ASP A 68 -11.60 3.36 25.24
C ASP A 68 -12.68 2.25 25.09
N SER A 69 -12.29 0.98 24.92
CA SER A 69 -13.24 -0.14 24.88
C SER A 69 -12.86 -1.34 25.77
N ILE A 70 -12.63 -1.09 27.06
CA ILE A 70 -12.78 -2.08 28.15
C ILE A 70 -13.76 -1.54 29.20
#